data_AF-A0A933Q5M6-F1
#
_entry.id   AF-A0A933Q5M6-F1
#
_cell.length_a   1.000
_cell.length_b   1.000
_cell.length_c   1.000
_cell.angle_alpha   90.00
_cell.angle_beta   90.00
_cell.angle_gamma   90.00
#
_symmetry.space_group_name_H-M   'P 1'
#
loop_
_entity.id
_entity.type
_entity.pdbx_description
1 polymer ?
#
loop_
_entity_poly.entity_id
_entity_poly.type
_entity_poly.pdbx_seq_one_letter_code
_entity_poly.pdbx_strand_id
1 'polypeptide(L)'
;MDQRALILGFSMLAFGSAMAADPASIDWGKIPATKLTLFYPGQSSYEWLRSEGHKGASSETARGDSCVSCHDDAKEEQRQGAKILRGNHPLEPTTIAGKKNGHVDLSVQAAFDAKNAYLRYQWKTQNPFPGNEHQYLRFDGKEWKVYGFPKLDKVVQEGKQPGIYEDRMSIIIDDGKVPGFAKQGCWLTCHDGQRDMPKQFTKEEVAANALLTAIKKNDVRKYLPDTRTNPSDWKTGKSVEDIAKLKEAGAFVELIQWRAHRSHAVGMADDGYVLEWRLADAGKDMFSGNADSKTHQPKFMWDEKKVGYKSITADQLRKGDHFLIREQNAVPFDPNAGWKEGDMIPDYVTSREDAKGSAADNNAIANWKDGMWTVVVVRPLGLANSDDKALKAGGVYNVGFAVHDDNITTRGHFVSYVKTLGLGAKADIQAVKLP
;
A
#
# COMPACT_ATOMS: atom_id res chain seq x y z
N MET A 1 -66.34 37.58 -21.73
CA MET A 1 -65.87 37.54 -20.33
C MET A 1 -64.75 36.51 -20.27
N ASP A 2 -63.58 36.95 -19.80
CA ASP A 2 -62.29 36.24 -19.82
C ASP A 2 -62.33 34.80 -19.28
N GLN A 3 -61.74 33.87 -20.03
CA GLN A 3 -61.15 32.65 -19.47
C GLN A 3 -59.64 32.69 -19.71
N ARG A 4 -58.90 32.98 -18.64
CA ARG A 4 -57.44 32.84 -18.59
C ARG A 4 -57.09 31.36 -18.62
N ALA A 5 -56.50 30.90 -19.71
CA ALA A 5 -55.86 29.59 -19.78
C ALA A 5 -54.50 29.66 -19.09
N LEU A 6 -54.36 28.92 -17.98
CA LEU A 6 -53.10 28.74 -17.27
C LEU A 6 -52.24 27.74 -18.07
N ILE A 7 -51.18 28.21 -18.71
CA ILE A 7 -50.16 27.33 -19.32
C ILE A 7 -49.21 26.90 -18.21
N LEU A 8 -49.39 25.68 -17.71
CA LEU A 8 -48.41 24.99 -16.87
C LEU A 8 -47.25 24.52 -17.75
N GLY A 9 -46.15 25.26 -17.73
CA GLY A 9 -44.88 24.85 -18.31
C GLY A 9 -44.30 23.68 -17.52
N PHE A 10 -44.31 22.48 -18.11
CA PHE A 10 -43.55 21.34 -17.61
C PHE A 10 -42.06 21.59 -17.90
N SER A 11 -41.33 22.11 -16.90
CA SER A 11 -39.87 22.11 -16.94
C SER A 11 -39.37 20.67 -16.81
N MET A 12 -39.01 20.03 -17.93
CA MET A 12 -38.21 18.81 -17.90
C MET A 12 -36.82 19.15 -17.36
N LEU A 13 -36.59 18.87 -16.07
CA LEU A 13 -35.24 18.76 -15.52
C LEU A 13 -34.60 17.50 -16.12
N ALA A 14 -33.80 17.68 -17.16
CA ALA A 14 -32.88 16.65 -17.64
C ALA A 14 -31.79 16.44 -16.58
N PHE A 15 -32.01 15.52 -15.65
CA PHE A 15 -30.94 14.96 -14.83
C PHE A 15 -30.05 14.08 -15.72
N GLY A 16 -29.14 14.72 -16.46
CA GLY A 16 -28.03 14.01 -17.08
C GLY A 16 -27.23 13.33 -15.96
N SER A 17 -27.24 12.00 -15.91
CA SER A 17 -26.40 11.27 -14.97
C SER A 17 -24.94 11.57 -15.32
N ALA A 18 -24.23 12.31 -14.46
CA ALA A 18 -22.81 12.59 -14.66
C ALA A 18 -22.06 11.25 -14.81
N MET A 19 -21.39 11.06 -15.95
CA MET A 19 -20.60 9.85 -16.20
C MET A 19 -19.24 9.97 -15.53
N ALA A 20 -18.68 8.85 -15.09
CA ALA A 20 -17.31 8.83 -14.57
C ALA A 20 -16.33 9.02 -15.74
N ALA A 21 -15.26 9.77 -15.53
CA ALA A 21 -14.19 9.89 -16.52
C ALA A 21 -13.46 8.54 -16.69
N ASP A 22 -13.08 8.22 -17.94
CA ASP A 22 -12.15 7.13 -18.21
C ASP A 22 -10.73 7.57 -17.79
N PRO A 23 -10.09 6.91 -16.80
CA PRO A 23 -8.76 7.28 -16.31
C PRO A 23 -7.68 7.31 -17.40
N ALA A 24 -7.84 6.52 -18.48
CA ALA A 24 -6.90 6.51 -19.60
C ALA A 24 -7.04 7.74 -20.51
N SER A 25 -8.19 8.42 -20.47
CA SER A 25 -8.52 9.58 -21.30
C SER A 25 -8.25 10.93 -20.62
N ILE A 26 -7.93 10.93 -19.32
CA ILE A 26 -7.65 12.16 -18.56
C ILE A 26 -6.41 12.86 -19.14
N ASP A 27 -6.57 14.14 -19.50
CA ASP A 27 -5.47 15.00 -19.93
C ASP A 27 -4.64 15.45 -18.72
N TRP A 28 -3.73 14.58 -18.30
CA TRP A 28 -2.81 14.83 -17.19
C TRP A 28 -1.87 16.02 -17.46
N GLY A 29 -1.73 16.50 -18.70
CA GLY A 29 -0.97 17.72 -18.99
C GLY A 29 -1.61 18.99 -18.41
N LYS A 30 -2.91 18.97 -18.14
CA LYS A 30 -3.67 20.07 -17.54
C LYS A 30 -3.81 20.00 -16.02
N ILE A 31 -3.38 18.89 -15.42
CA ILE A 31 -3.47 18.68 -13.98
C ILE A 31 -2.12 19.08 -13.35
N PRO A 32 -2.07 19.99 -12.37
CA PRO A 32 -0.82 20.38 -11.73
C PRO A 32 -0.10 19.19 -11.09
N ALA A 33 1.20 19.06 -11.36
CA ALA A 33 2.03 18.02 -10.77
C ALA A 33 2.77 18.54 -9.54
N THR A 34 2.51 17.92 -8.39
CA THR A 34 3.29 18.12 -7.16
C THR A 34 4.47 17.15 -7.16
N LYS A 35 5.69 17.67 -7.06
CA LYS A 35 6.90 16.85 -6.92
C LYS A 35 7.22 16.68 -5.44
N LEU A 36 7.31 15.44 -5.00
CA LEU A 36 7.64 15.05 -3.64
C LEU A 36 8.93 14.25 -3.66
N THR A 37 9.79 14.47 -2.67
CA THR A 37 10.88 13.54 -2.37
C THR A 37 10.43 12.63 -1.24
N LEU A 38 10.45 11.32 -1.47
CA LEU A 38 10.25 10.32 -0.43
C LEU A 38 11.62 9.80 -0.02
N PHE A 39 11.83 9.58 1.27
CA PHE A 39 13.11 9.10 1.79
C PHE A 39 12.97 7.81 2.56
N TYR A 40 14.10 7.11 2.68
CA TYR A 40 14.22 5.88 3.42
C TYR A 40 14.34 6.18 4.93
N PRO A 41 13.34 5.85 5.75
CA PRO A 41 13.35 6.23 7.17
C PRO A 41 14.07 5.22 8.06
N GLY A 42 14.45 4.05 7.51
CA GLY A 42 14.97 2.94 8.30
C GLY A 42 13.99 2.52 9.39
N GLN A 43 14.51 2.29 10.59
CA GLN A 43 13.78 1.84 11.77
C GLN A 43 13.38 3.00 12.71
N SER A 44 13.09 4.19 12.19
CA SER A 44 12.62 5.34 13.00
C SER A 44 11.18 5.12 13.49
N SER A 45 11.01 4.35 14.56
CA SER A 45 9.71 4.09 15.18
C SER A 45 9.17 5.31 15.95
N TYR A 46 7.88 5.25 16.27
CA TYR A 46 7.18 6.17 17.16
C TYR A 46 7.89 6.32 18.51
N GLU A 47 8.42 5.20 19.04
CA GLU A 47 9.20 5.15 20.27
C GLU A 47 10.58 5.79 20.06
N TRP A 48 11.27 5.48 18.96
CA TRP A 48 12.57 6.08 18.67
C TRP A 48 12.49 7.60 18.57
N LEU A 49 11.47 8.13 17.88
CA LEU A 49 11.23 9.57 17.75
C LEU A 49 11.16 10.26 19.11
N ARG A 50 10.61 9.58 20.12
CA ARG A 50 10.40 10.08 21.49
C ARG A 50 11.50 9.66 22.46
N SER A 51 12.58 9.08 21.96
CA SER A 51 13.71 8.62 22.76
C SER A 51 14.92 9.53 22.58
N GLU A 52 15.91 9.41 23.46
CA GLU A 52 17.21 10.10 23.31
C GLU A 52 17.94 9.77 21.99
N GLY A 53 17.52 8.69 21.30
CA GLY A 53 17.98 8.37 19.95
C GLY A 53 17.68 9.46 18.94
N HIS A 54 16.57 10.19 19.10
CA HIS A 54 16.22 11.36 18.31
C HIS A 54 16.80 12.63 18.95
N LYS A 55 18.13 12.70 18.96
CA LYS A 55 18.92 13.71 19.67
C LYS A 55 18.43 15.14 19.38
N GLY A 56 18.01 15.85 20.44
CA GLY A 56 17.61 17.25 20.38
C GLY A 56 16.19 17.50 19.84
N ALA A 57 15.38 16.45 19.62
CA ALA A 57 14.02 16.57 19.10
C ALA A 57 13.00 15.62 19.77
N SER A 58 13.41 14.84 20.77
CA SER A 58 12.56 13.86 21.44
C SER A 58 11.42 14.48 22.24
N SER A 59 11.66 15.62 22.89
CA SER A 59 10.66 16.36 23.65
C SER A 59 9.60 16.99 22.74
N GLU A 60 10.04 17.54 21.61
CA GLU A 60 9.20 18.17 20.58
C GLU A 60 8.25 17.14 19.95
N THR A 61 8.80 16.00 19.54
CA THR A 61 7.98 14.91 18.98
C THR A 61 7.06 14.26 20.03
N ALA A 62 7.49 14.15 21.29
CA ALA A 62 6.64 13.68 22.39
C ALA A 62 5.47 14.64 22.66
N ARG A 63 5.70 15.96 22.53
CA ARG A 63 4.65 16.98 22.63
C ARG A 63 3.65 16.95 21.47
N GLY A 64 4.02 16.36 20.33
CA GLY A 64 3.17 16.28 19.15
C GLY A 64 3.54 17.27 18.04
N ASP A 65 4.73 17.88 18.11
CA ASP A 65 5.19 18.85 17.12
C ASP A 65 5.36 18.19 15.74
N SER A 66 5.36 19.02 14.69
CA SER A 66 5.46 18.55 13.32
C SER A 66 6.89 18.18 12.97
N CYS A 67 7.08 17.11 12.19
CA CYS A 67 8.41 16.76 11.69
C CYS A 67 9.04 17.92 10.92
N VAL A 68 8.25 18.63 10.11
CA VAL A 68 8.73 19.72 9.24
C VAL A 68 8.94 21.04 9.98
N SER A 69 8.72 21.14 11.30
CA SER A 69 9.16 22.32 12.05
C SER A 69 10.67 22.32 12.32
N CYS A 70 11.30 21.15 12.25
CA CYS A 70 12.76 21.00 12.38
C CYS A 70 13.42 20.43 11.11
N HIS A 71 12.63 19.78 10.24
CA HIS A 71 13.06 19.24 8.95
C HIS A 71 12.41 20.04 7.79
N ASP A 72 12.79 21.31 7.66
CA ASP A 72 12.20 22.28 6.72
C ASP A 72 13.10 22.62 5.50
N ASP A 73 14.34 22.13 5.48
CA ASP A 73 15.25 22.30 4.34
C ASP A 73 14.77 21.48 3.14
N ALA A 74 14.75 22.10 1.96
CA ALA A 74 14.26 21.49 0.72
C ALA A 74 15.03 20.23 0.26
N LYS A 75 16.21 19.94 0.84
CA LYS A 75 17.01 18.74 0.57
C LYS A 75 17.06 17.77 1.75
N GLU A 76 16.25 18.01 2.77
CA GLU A 76 16.33 17.31 4.03
C GLU A 76 15.99 15.82 3.88
N GLU A 77 14.94 15.47 3.15
CA GLU A 77 14.57 14.09 2.83
C GLU A 77 15.72 13.34 2.13
N GLN A 78 16.36 13.93 1.11
CA GLN A 78 17.49 13.29 0.42
C GLN A 78 18.68 13.07 1.37
N ARG A 79 19.00 14.07 2.21
CA ARG A 79 20.12 13.98 3.17
C ARG A 79 19.86 12.91 4.22
N GLN A 80 18.65 12.85 4.79
CA GLN A 80 18.27 11.85 5.77
C GLN A 80 18.35 10.43 5.20
N GLY A 81 17.69 10.20 4.07
CA GLY A 81 17.71 8.89 3.43
C GLY A 81 19.12 8.43 3.08
N ALA A 82 19.96 9.32 2.53
CA ALA A 82 21.35 9.02 2.24
C ALA A 82 22.15 8.73 3.52
N LYS A 83 21.94 9.49 4.61
CA LYS A 83 22.62 9.28 5.89
C LYS A 83 22.26 7.92 6.50
N ILE A 84 20.98 7.54 6.48
CA ILE A 84 20.51 6.27 7.03
C ILE A 84 21.06 5.09 6.23
N LEU A 85 21.11 5.18 4.89
CA LEU A 85 21.62 4.10 4.03
C LEU A 85 23.15 3.98 3.94
N ARG A 86 23.93 4.92 4.49
CA ARG A 86 25.42 4.89 4.42
C ARG A 86 26.07 3.69 5.12
N GLY A 87 25.29 2.81 5.75
CA GLY A 87 25.75 1.64 6.50
C GLY A 87 26.13 2.00 7.94
N ASN A 88 25.91 1.07 8.87
CA ASN A 88 26.16 1.23 10.31
C ASN A 88 25.41 2.39 10.98
N HIS A 89 24.35 2.92 10.36
CA HIS A 89 23.48 3.90 11.02
C HIS A 89 22.59 3.17 12.04
N PRO A 90 22.34 3.71 13.25
CA PRO A 90 21.49 3.04 14.25
C PRO A 90 20.07 2.70 13.77
N LEU A 91 19.56 3.48 12.81
CA LEU A 91 18.26 3.25 12.16
C LEU A 91 18.30 2.25 11.00
N GLU A 92 19.48 1.85 10.53
CA GLU A 92 19.62 0.80 9.53
C GLU A 92 20.78 -0.13 9.91
N PRO A 93 20.52 -1.12 10.79
CA PRO A 93 21.54 -2.07 11.18
C PRO A 93 21.85 -3.12 10.09
N THR A 94 21.02 -3.23 9.05
CA THR A 94 21.21 -4.19 7.96
C THR A 94 21.79 -3.52 6.73
N THR A 95 22.97 -3.95 6.28
CA THR A 95 23.53 -3.48 5.00
C THR A 95 22.69 -3.99 3.84
N ILE A 96 21.99 -3.10 3.13
CA ILE A 96 21.11 -3.47 2.01
C ILE A 96 21.91 -3.46 0.70
N ALA A 97 22.49 -4.61 0.35
CA ALA A 97 23.33 -4.74 -0.85
C ALA A 97 22.64 -4.18 -2.10
N GLY A 98 23.28 -3.23 -2.80
CA GLY A 98 22.77 -2.65 -4.04
C GLY A 98 21.66 -1.60 -3.90
N LYS A 99 21.12 -1.34 -2.70
CA LYS A 99 20.24 -0.18 -2.48
C LYS A 99 21.10 1.07 -2.39
N LYS A 100 21.21 1.80 -3.50
CA LYS A 100 22.13 2.96 -3.62
C LYS A 100 21.49 4.28 -3.27
N ASN A 101 20.18 4.42 -3.52
CA ASN A 101 19.50 5.69 -3.30
C ASN A 101 18.65 5.67 -2.03
N GLY A 102 18.90 6.65 -1.16
CA GLY A 102 18.16 6.89 0.07
C GLY A 102 16.82 7.59 -0.14
N HIS A 103 16.51 7.98 -1.38
CA HIS A 103 15.26 8.64 -1.73
C HIS A 103 14.74 8.19 -3.09
N VAL A 104 13.48 8.54 -3.36
CA VAL A 104 12.85 8.50 -4.68
C VAL A 104 12.08 9.79 -4.89
N ASP A 105 12.08 10.29 -6.12
CA ASP A 105 11.22 11.41 -6.51
C ASP A 105 9.88 10.85 -6.99
N LEU A 106 8.80 11.34 -6.39
CA LEU A 106 7.43 10.99 -6.71
C LEU A 106 6.73 12.21 -7.31
N SER A 107 6.18 12.06 -8.50
CA SER A 107 5.23 13.00 -9.07
C SER A 107 3.82 12.60 -8.70
N VAL A 108 3.07 13.49 -8.07
CA VAL A 108 1.66 13.29 -7.72
C VAL A 108 0.79 14.28 -8.49
N GLN A 109 -0.27 13.79 -9.10
CA GLN A 109 -1.34 14.59 -9.70
C GLN A 109 -2.68 14.05 -9.21
N ALA A 110 -3.63 14.94 -8.97
CA ALA A 110 -4.95 14.54 -8.51
C ALA A 110 -6.03 15.22 -9.36
N ALA A 111 -7.08 14.48 -9.66
CA ALA A 111 -8.29 14.98 -10.29
C ALA A 111 -9.50 14.31 -9.65
N PHE A 112 -10.70 14.86 -9.83
CA PHE A 112 -11.93 14.23 -9.37
C PHE A 112 -13.12 14.64 -10.23
N ASP A 113 -14.13 13.79 -10.31
CA ASP A 113 -15.42 14.10 -10.92
C ASP A 113 -16.54 13.91 -9.89
N ALA A 114 -17.79 13.78 -10.34
CA ALA A 114 -18.93 13.55 -9.45
C ALA A 114 -18.93 12.17 -8.76
N LYS A 115 -18.15 11.21 -9.27
CA LYS A 115 -18.15 9.80 -8.86
C LYS A 115 -16.83 9.37 -8.21
N ASN A 116 -15.70 9.81 -8.74
CA ASN A 116 -14.37 9.28 -8.38
C ASN A 116 -13.34 10.38 -8.12
N ALA A 117 -12.38 10.07 -7.25
CA ALA A 117 -11.06 10.67 -7.23
C ALA A 117 -10.08 9.84 -8.08
N TYR A 118 -9.21 10.53 -8.79
CA TYR A 118 -8.17 9.98 -9.64
C TYR A 118 -6.82 10.46 -9.13
N LEU A 119 -5.98 9.52 -8.70
CA LEU A 119 -4.67 9.81 -8.12
C LEU A 119 -3.59 9.21 -9.01
N ARG A 120 -2.83 10.08 -9.70
CA ARG A 120 -1.73 9.68 -10.58
C ARG A 120 -0.39 9.82 -9.90
N TYR A 121 0.39 8.76 -9.97
CA TYR A 121 1.72 8.63 -9.39
C TYR A 121 2.72 8.29 -10.48
N GLN A 122 3.88 8.93 -10.44
CA GLN A 122 5.03 8.52 -11.25
C GLN A 122 6.31 8.53 -10.44
N TRP A 123 7.07 7.44 -10.51
CA TRP A 123 8.42 7.36 -9.95
C TRP A 123 9.32 6.51 -10.85
N LYS A 124 10.60 6.87 -10.87
CA LYS A 124 11.64 6.07 -11.52
C LYS A 124 11.97 4.88 -10.62
N THR A 125 11.94 3.67 -11.16
CA THR A 125 12.30 2.47 -10.40
C THR A 125 13.78 2.43 -10.08
N GLN A 126 14.14 1.89 -8.91
CA GLN A 126 15.53 1.62 -8.54
C GLN A 126 16.09 0.44 -9.35
N ASN A 127 15.23 -0.53 -9.67
CA ASN A 127 15.57 -1.64 -10.54
C ASN A 127 15.46 -1.26 -12.03
N PRO A 128 16.26 -1.91 -12.91
CA PRO A 128 16.14 -1.74 -14.36
C PRO A 128 14.95 -2.50 -14.98
N PHE A 129 14.15 -3.17 -14.14
CA PHE A 129 12.93 -3.92 -14.49
C PHE A 129 11.81 -3.50 -13.55
N PRO A 130 10.54 -3.66 -13.94
CA PRO A 130 9.43 -3.49 -13.01
C PRO A 130 9.51 -4.55 -11.91
N GLY A 131 9.29 -4.18 -10.64
CA GLY A 131 9.02 -5.16 -9.57
C GLY A 131 7.61 -5.73 -9.71
N ASN A 132 7.26 -6.33 -10.84
CA ASN A 132 5.95 -6.92 -11.09
C ASN A 132 5.89 -8.42 -10.73
N GLU A 133 6.97 -9.01 -10.22
CA GLU A 133 7.03 -10.39 -9.74
C GLU A 133 6.90 -10.47 -8.21
N HIS A 134 6.37 -11.60 -7.74
CA HIS A 134 6.34 -11.98 -6.33
C HIS A 134 7.03 -13.35 -6.17
N GLN A 135 7.15 -13.85 -4.94
CA GLN A 135 7.62 -15.22 -4.70
C GLN A 135 6.94 -16.28 -5.60
N TYR A 136 7.68 -17.35 -5.89
CA TYR A 136 7.20 -18.51 -6.63
C TYR A 136 7.18 -19.77 -5.75
N LEU A 137 6.34 -20.73 -6.06
CA LEU A 137 6.47 -22.12 -5.66
C LEU A 137 7.37 -22.81 -6.69
N ARG A 138 8.54 -23.30 -6.26
CA ARG A 138 9.52 -24.01 -7.09
C ARG A 138 9.57 -25.48 -6.70
N PHE A 139 9.48 -26.36 -7.69
CA PHE A 139 9.59 -27.79 -7.50
C PHE A 139 11.06 -28.20 -7.32
N ASP A 140 11.39 -28.89 -6.23
CA ASP A 140 12.76 -29.35 -5.93
C ASP A 140 13.06 -30.78 -6.41
N GLY A 141 12.17 -31.34 -7.23
CA GLY A 141 12.21 -32.73 -7.68
C GLY A 141 11.39 -33.68 -6.79
N LYS A 142 10.93 -33.23 -5.61
CA LYS A 142 10.08 -34.01 -4.70
C LYS A 142 8.86 -33.23 -4.22
N GLU A 143 9.06 -31.98 -3.82
CA GLU A 143 8.04 -31.11 -3.26
C GLU A 143 8.16 -29.68 -3.79
N TRP A 144 7.09 -28.91 -3.60
CA TRP A 144 7.07 -27.49 -3.95
C TRP A 144 7.53 -26.68 -2.75
N LYS A 145 8.39 -25.68 -2.97
CA LYS A 145 8.91 -24.80 -1.92
C LYS A 145 8.91 -23.36 -2.40
N VAL A 146 8.74 -22.42 -1.47
CA VAL A 146 8.87 -21.00 -1.78
C VAL A 146 10.28 -20.68 -2.30
N TYR A 147 10.35 -19.96 -3.42
CA TYR A 147 11.55 -19.50 -4.09
C TYR A 147 11.50 -18.00 -4.34
N GLY A 148 12.63 -17.34 -4.04
CA GLY A 148 12.73 -15.89 -3.97
C GLY A 148 12.08 -15.31 -2.70
N PHE A 149 12.62 -14.20 -2.22
CA PHE A 149 12.14 -13.53 -1.00
C PHE A 149 12.39 -12.02 -1.10
N PRO A 150 11.79 -11.18 -0.24
CA PRO A 150 12.15 -9.78 -0.18
C PRO A 150 13.63 -9.58 0.14
N LYS A 151 14.20 -8.49 -0.37
CA LYS A 151 15.63 -8.20 -0.27
C LYS A 151 16.19 -8.19 1.15
N LEU A 152 15.39 -7.74 2.14
CA LEU A 152 15.78 -7.71 3.55
C LEU A 152 15.73 -9.08 4.24
N ASP A 153 15.15 -10.10 3.60
CA ASP A 153 15.11 -11.43 4.17
C ASP A 153 16.53 -12.00 4.31
N LYS A 154 16.79 -12.67 5.44
CA LYS A 154 18.08 -13.27 5.76
C LYS A 154 18.57 -14.20 4.64
N VAL A 155 17.69 -14.99 4.02
CA VAL A 155 18.09 -15.94 2.97
C VAL A 155 18.59 -15.24 1.70
N VAL A 156 18.10 -14.02 1.43
CA VAL A 156 18.56 -13.18 0.31
C VAL A 156 19.85 -12.46 0.68
N GLN A 157 19.94 -11.95 1.92
CA GLN A 157 21.15 -11.32 2.44
C GLN A 157 22.35 -12.28 2.46
N GLU A 158 22.12 -13.57 2.68
CA GLU A 158 23.13 -14.64 2.61
C GLU A 158 23.42 -15.12 1.17
N GLY A 159 22.74 -14.57 0.15
CA GLY A 159 22.93 -14.95 -1.26
C GLY A 159 22.39 -16.33 -1.63
N LYS A 160 21.58 -16.96 -0.77
CA LYS A 160 21.04 -18.31 -0.98
C LYS A 160 19.80 -18.34 -1.87
N GLN A 161 19.06 -17.23 -1.93
CA GLN A 161 17.86 -17.06 -2.74
C GLN A 161 17.86 -15.67 -3.39
N PRO A 162 17.20 -15.47 -4.54
CA PRO A 162 17.12 -14.17 -5.18
C PRO A 162 16.14 -13.23 -4.44
N GLY A 163 16.40 -11.93 -4.58
CA GLY A 163 15.43 -10.89 -4.23
C GLY A 163 14.28 -10.88 -5.24
N ILE A 164 13.08 -11.29 -4.81
CA ILE A 164 11.86 -11.26 -5.62
C ILE A 164 10.74 -10.72 -4.74
N TYR A 165 10.27 -9.52 -5.06
CA TYR A 165 9.15 -8.91 -4.38
C TYR A 165 8.57 -7.76 -5.19
N GLU A 166 7.29 -7.51 -5.03
CA GLU A 166 6.60 -6.53 -5.84
C GLU A 166 6.88 -5.07 -5.44
N ASP A 167 6.85 -4.18 -6.43
CA ASP A 167 6.76 -2.75 -6.23
C ASP A 167 5.36 -2.37 -5.75
N ARG A 168 5.27 -1.32 -4.93
CA ARG A 168 3.99 -0.81 -4.40
C ARG A 168 3.98 0.70 -4.31
N MET A 169 2.82 1.28 -4.59
CA MET A 169 2.52 2.67 -4.33
C MET A 169 1.37 2.74 -3.34
N SER A 170 1.58 3.44 -2.21
CA SER A 170 0.56 3.56 -1.16
C SER A 170 0.26 5.02 -0.84
N ILE A 171 -1.00 5.28 -0.55
CA ILE A 171 -1.46 6.51 0.10
C ILE A 171 -2.14 6.14 1.42
N ILE A 172 -1.84 6.91 2.46
CA ILE A 172 -2.56 6.85 3.74
C ILE A 172 -3.34 8.15 3.93
N ILE A 173 -4.60 8.08 4.33
CA ILE A 173 -5.53 9.22 4.34
C ILE A 173 -6.18 9.38 5.72
N ASP A 174 -6.14 10.60 6.25
CA ASP A 174 -6.83 11.05 7.45
C ASP A 174 -7.75 12.23 7.14
N ASP A 175 -8.96 12.20 7.70
CA ASP A 175 -9.99 13.24 7.60
C ASP A 175 -9.92 14.28 8.73
N GLY A 176 -8.79 14.34 9.43
CA GLY A 176 -8.54 15.24 10.56
C GLY A 176 -9.00 14.68 11.91
N LYS A 177 -9.38 13.41 11.95
CA LYS A 177 -9.91 12.75 13.17
C LYS A 177 -8.89 11.94 13.93
N VAL A 178 -7.72 11.66 13.34
CA VAL A 178 -6.62 10.97 14.03
C VAL A 178 -5.70 11.99 14.69
N PRO A 179 -5.63 12.03 16.04
CA PRO A 179 -4.80 13.00 16.75
C PRO A 179 -3.34 12.94 16.32
N GLY A 180 -2.76 14.11 16.04
CA GLY A 180 -1.36 14.26 15.64
C GLY A 180 -1.04 13.91 14.19
N PHE A 181 -1.96 13.32 13.42
CA PHE A 181 -1.64 12.86 12.06
C PHE A 181 -1.28 14.03 11.13
N ALA A 182 -1.98 15.15 11.23
CA ALA A 182 -1.66 16.38 10.50
C ALA A 182 -0.24 16.95 10.78
N LYS A 183 0.41 16.51 11.86
CA LYS A 183 1.73 16.96 12.28
C LYS A 183 2.82 15.92 12.00
N GLN A 184 2.53 14.64 12.30
CA GLN A 184 3.49 13.54 12.34
C GLN A 184 3.24 12.45 11.28
N GLY A 185 2.12 12.50 10.57
CA GLY A 185 1.80 11.60 9.46
C GLY A 185 1.92 10.13 9.80
N CYS A 186 2.50 9.36 8.86
CA CYS A 186 2.56 7.91 8.96
C CYS A 186 3.43 7.37 10.11
N TRP A 187 4.27 8.19 10.74
CA TRP A 187 5.06 7.77 11.91
C TRP A 187 4.17 7.37 13.09
N LEU A 188 2.94 7.88 13.18
CA LEU A 188 1.94 7.41 14.15
C LEU A 188 1.59 5.94 14.00
N THR A 189 1.97 5.30 12.89
CA THR A 189 1.64 3.90 12.59
C THR A 189 2.82 2.95 12.72
N CYS A 190 4.04 3.46 12.91
CA CYS A 190 5.28 2.69 12.90
C CYS A 190 5.81 2.57 14.32
N HIS A 191 5.80 1.39 14.91
CA HIS A 191 6.18 1.17 16.30
C HIS A 191 7.27 0.09 16.42
N ASP A 192 8.03 0.16 17.51
CA ASP A 192 8.77 -0.97 18.05
C ASP A 192 7.82 -2.17 18.24
N GLY A 193 8.37 -3.39 18.18
CA GLY A 193 7.57 -4.60 18.30
C GLY A 193 6.91 -5.06 17.01
N GLN A 194 6.77 -4.21 16.00
CA GLN A 194 6.23 -4.62 14.69
C GLN A 194 7.16 -5.59 13.96
N ARG A 195 6.59 -6.36 13.02
CA ARG A 195 7.39 -7.18 12.10
C ARG A 195 8.45 -6.34 11.39
N ASP A 196 9.69 -6.82 11.43
CA ASP A 196 10.92 -6.24 10.89
C ASP A 196 11.39 -4.93 11.56
N MET A 197 10.76 -4.51 12.66
CA MET A 197 11.13 -3.32 13.45
C MET A 197 11.94 -3.70 14.72
N PRO A 198 12.59 -2.74 15.40
CA PRO A 198 13.29 -3.00 16.65
C PRO A 198 12.36 -3.64 17.68
N LYS A 199 12.93 -4.52 18.52
CA LYS A 199 12.19 -5.27 19.55
C LYS A 199 11.00 -6.07 19.00
N GLN A 200 11.11 -6.55 17.76
CA GLN A 200 10.08 -7.36 17.11
C GLN A 200 9.50 -8.42 18.06
N PHE A 201 8.18 -8.53 18.07
CA PHE A 201 7.41 -9.48 18.87
C PHE A 201 7.93 -10.93 18.79
N THR A 202 7.74 -11.70 19.87
CA THR A 202 7.82 -13.16 19.84
C THR A 202 6.43 -13.81 19.70
N LYS A 203 6.39 -15.09 19.35
CA LYS A 203 5.12 -15.85 19.25
C LYS A 203 4.40 -15.93 20.59
N GLU A 204 5.16 -16.11 21.66
CA GLU A 204 4.67 -16.20 23.04
C GLU A 204 4.08 -14.87 23.50
N GLU A 205 4.74 -13.75 23.18
CA GLU A 205 4.23 -12.41 23.50
C GLU A 205 2.92 -12.11 22.77
N VAL A 206 2.81 -12.48 21.49
CA VAL A 206 1.57 -12.28 20.73
C VAL A 206 0.45 -13.19 21.25
N ALA A 207 0.74 -14.46 21.54
CA ALA A 207 -0.24 -15.39 22.10
C ALA A 207 -0.74 -14.95 23.49
N ALA A 208 0.09 -14.26 24.27
CA ALA A 208 -0.29 -13.69 25.57
C ALA A 208 -1.01 -12.33 25.46
N ASN A 209 -1.02 -11.68 24.29
CA ASN A 209 -1.65 -10.38 24.12
C ASN A 209 -3.17 -10.52 23.95
N ALA A 210 -3.92 -9.95 24.89
CA ALA A 210 -5.38 -10.05 24.94
C ALA A 210 -6.06 -9.45 23.69
N LEU A 211 -5.61 -8.28 23.23
CA LEU A 211 -6.18 -7.63 22.06
C LEU A 211 -5.90 -8.46 20.79
N LEU A 212 -4.65 -8.84 20.53
CA LEU A 212 -4.29 -9.61 19.33
C LEU A 212 -5.00 -10.97 19.29
N THR A 213 -5.16 -11.62 20.45
CA THR A 213 -5.98 -12.82 20.57
C THR A 213 -7.44 -12.57 20.20
N ALA A 214 -8.04 -11.49 20.74
CA ALA A 214 -9.43 -11.13 20.45
C ALA A 214 -9.66 -10.83 18.95
N ILE A 215 -8.72 -10.17 18.29
CA ILE A 215 -8.78 -9.86 16.84
C ILE A 215 -8.15 -10.94 15.95
N LYS A 216 -7.79 -12.11 16.53
CA LYS A 216 -7.26 -13.29 15.83
C LYS A 216 -6.01 -13.00 14.99
N LYS A 217 -5.08 -12.22 15.52
CA LYS A 217 -3.78 -11.93 14.89
C LYS A 217 -2.65 -12.63 15.62
N ASN A 218 -1.66 -13.06 14.85
CA ASN A 218 -0.49 -13.79 15.32
C ASN A 218 0.83 -13.02 15.06
N ASP A 219 0.72 -11.76 14.64
CA ASP A 219 1.83 -10.82 14.44
C ASP A 219 1.43 -9.39 14.83
N VAL A 220 2.44 -8.55 15.04
CA VAL A 220 2.27 -7.11 15.26
C VAL A 220 2.57 -6.38 13.94
N ARG A 221 1.62 -5.54 13.52
CA ARG A 221 1.74 -4.67 12.34
C ARG A 221 1.47 -3.22 12.72
N LYS A 222 1.33 -2.34 11.74
CA LYS A 222 0.93 -0.95 11.94
C LYS A 222 -0.31 -0.85 12.82
N TYR A 223 -0.32 0.09 13.75
CA TYR A 223 -1.45 0.43 14.61
C TYR A 223 -1.35 1.91 15.00
N LEU A 224 -2.46 2.53 15.40
CA LEU A 224 -2.51 3.91 15.89
C LEU A 224 -2.34 3.96 17.42
N PRO A 225 -1.67 4.99 17.97
CA PRO A 225 -1.29 4.97 19.37
C PRO A 225 -2.49 4.98 20.33
N ASP A 226 -3.60 5.61 19.92
CA ASP A 226 -4.85 5.67 20.70
C ASP A 226 -5.52 4.30 20.91
N THR A 227 -5.09 3.27 20.19
CA THR A 227 -5.57 1.89 20.39
C THR A 227 -4.85 1.15 21.52
N ARG A 228 -3.94 1.84 22.22
CA ARG A 228 -3.18 1.35 23.36
C ARG A 228 -3.45 2.19 24.61
N THR A 229 -3.36 1.60 25.80
CA THR A 229 -3.40 2.37 27.06
C THR A 229 -2.07 3.07 27.33
N ASN A 230 -0.96 2.47 26.88
CA ASN A 230 0.31 3.15 26.69
C ASN A 230 0.60 3.26 25.18
N PRO A 231 0.54 4.48 24.58
CA PRO A 231 0.78 4.72 23.16
C PRO A 231 2.08 4.13 22.59
N SER A 232 3.11 3.97 23.45
CA SER A 232 4.45 3.49 23.10
C SER A 232 4.67 2.01 23.39
N ASP A 233 3.63 1.26 23.78
CA ASP A 233 3.74 -0.16 24.08
C ASP A 233 2.62 -0.96 23.43
N TRP A 234 2.98 -1.71 22.38
CA TRP A 234 2.06 -2.53 21.62
C TRP A 234 1.35 -3.60 22.47
N LYS A 235 1.91 -3.98 23.63
CA LYS A 235 1.34 -4.99 24.54
C LYS A 235 0.08 -4.49 25.25
N THR A 236 -0.11 -3.18 25.30
CA THR A 236 -1.17 -2.53 26.10
C THR A 236 -2.45 -2.26 25.31
N GLY A 237 -2.86 -3.22 24.47
CA GLY A 237 -4.09 -3.15 23.67
C GLY A 237 -5.32 -2.79 24.49
N LYS A 238 -6.11 -1.81 24.02
CA LYS A 238 -7.43 -1.51 24.60
C LYS A 238 -8.43 -2.66 24.33
N SER A 239 -9.56 -2.64 25.03
CA SER A 239 -10.67 -3.57 24.82
C SER A 239 -11.25 -3.46 23.40
N VAL A 240 -11.83 -4.54 22.86
CA VAL A 240 -12.46 -4.51 21.53
C VAL A 240 -13.63 -3.54 21.48
N GLU A 241 -14.32 -3.32 22.60
CA GLU A 241 -15.39 -2.34 22.75
C GLU A 241 -14.85 -0.91 22.61
N ASP A 242 -13.69 -0.60 23.19
CA ASP A 242 -13.07 0.71 23.04
C ASP A 242 -12.49 0.93 21.63
N ILE A 243 -11.96 -0.14 21.01
CA ILE A 243 -11.56 -0.08 19.59
C ILE A 243 -12.77 0.21 18.70
N ALA A 244 -13.91 -0.44 18.93
CA ALA A 244 -15.13 -0.19 18.17
C ALA A 244 -15.59 1.27 18.29
N LYS A 245 -15.55 1.87 19.49
CA LYS A 245 -15.86 3.30 19.69
C LYS A 245 -14.90 4.21 18.91
N LEU A 246 -13.60 3.90 18.89
CA LEU A 246 -12.63 4.65 18.09
C LEU A 246 -12.96 4.56 16.60
N LYS A 247 -13.31 3.36 16.11
CA LYS A 247 -13.70 3.15 14.70
C LYS A 247 -14.95 3.95 14.35
N GLU A 248 -15.99 3.89 15.19
CA GLU A 248 -17.25 4.63 15.01
C GLU A 248 -17.03 6.14 15.02
N ALA A 249 -16.10 6.64 15.85
CA ALA A 249 -15.68 8.03 15.85
C ALA A 249 -14.85 8.42 14.62
N GLY A 250 -14.46 7.46 13.77
CA GLY A 250 -13.62 7.68 12.59
C GLY A 250 -12.13 7.84 12.91
N ALA A 251 -11.66 7.43 14.09
CA ALA A 251 -10.28 7.58 14.54
C ALA A 251 -9.33 6.51 13.96
N PHE A 252 -9.44 6.25 12.66
CA PHE A 252 -8.56 5.39 11.86
C PHE A 252 -7.96 6.17 10.70
N VAL A 253 -7.00 5.60 9.99
CA VAL A 253 -6.52 6.13 8.71
C VAL A 253 -6.72 5.09 7.62
N GLU A 254 -7.24 5.51 6.47
CA GLU A 254 -7.38 4.64 5.30
C GLU A 254 -6.02 4.44 4.64
N LEU A 255 -5.79 3.27 4.06
CA LEU A 255 -4.53 2.83 3.45
C LEU A 255 -4.81 2.09 2.14
N ILE A 256 -4.76 2.83 1.04
CA ILE A 256 -4.90 2.28 -0.31
C ILE A 256 -3.52 1.87 -0.82
N GLN A 257 -3.42 0.69 -1.45
CA GLN A 257 -2.18 0.24 -2.08
C GLN A 257 -2.40 -0.27 -3.49
N TRP A 258 -1.75 0.36 -4.46
CA TRP A 258 -1.49 -0.31 -5.73
C TRP A 258 -0.28 -1.22 -5.58
N ARG A 259 -0.40 -2.46 -6.07
CA ARG A 259 0.60 -3.52 -5.94
C ARG A 259 0.87 -4.21 -7.26
N ALA A 260 2.14 -4.16 -7.68
CA ALA A 260 2.53 -4.49 -9.05
C ALA A 260 2.30 -5.96 -9.44
N HIS A 261 2.39 -6.91 -8.50
CA HIS A 261 2.04 -8.31 -8.78
C HIS A 261 0.60 -8.62 -8.40
N ARG A 262 0.18 -8.21 -7.20
CA ARG A 262 -1.09 -8.68 -6.62
C ARG A 262 -2.33 -7.92 -7.08
N SER A 263 -2.21 -6.81 -7.81
CA SER A 263 -3.38 -6.00 -8.20
C SER A 263 -3.32 -5.45 -9.64
N HIS A 264 -2.11 -5.21 -10.18
CA HIS A 264 -1.94 -4.59 -11.50
C HIS A 264 -2.60 -5.36 -12.65
N ALA A 265 -2.36 -6.68 -12.72
CA ALA A 265 -2.80 -7.53 -13.83
C ALA A 265 -4.33 -7.63 -13.95
N VAL A 266 -5.03 -7.32 -12.86
CA VAL A 266 -6.50 -7.32 -12.78
C VAL A 266 -7.07 -5.91 -12.68
N GLY A 267 -6.24 -4.87 -12.79
CA GLY A 267 -6.66 -3.46 -12.85
C GLY A 267 -7.23 -2.90 -11.53
N MET A 268 -6.77 -3.40 -10.39
CA MET A 268 -7.30 -3.02 -9.07
C MET A 268 -6.23 -2.37 -8.18
N ALA A 269 -6.66 -1.85 -7.04
CA ALA A 269 -5.79 -1.53 -5.91
C ALA A 269 -6.40 -2.09 -4.62
N ASP A 270 -5.56 -2.52 -3.69
CA ASP A 270 -5.99 -2.99 -2.38
C ASP A 270 -6.60 -1.85 -1.56
N ASP A 271 -7.62 -2.19 -0.77
CA ASP A 271 -8.26 -1.28 0.17
C ASP A 271 -8.14 -1.76 1.62
N GLY A 272 -7.91 -0.84 2.53
CA GLY A 272 -7.59 -1.16 3.90
C GLY A 272 -7.48 0.06 4.79
N TYR A 273 -7.20 -0.17 6.08
CA TYR A 273 -7.02 0.90 7.05
C TYR A 273 -6.07 0.49 8.17
N VAL A 274 -5.63 1.49 8.94
CA VAL A 274 -4.89 1.29 10.19
C VAL A 274 -5.69 1.86 11.34
N LEU A 275 -5.99 0.98 12.30
CA LEU A 275 -6.55 1.33 13.60
C LEU A 275 -5.78 0.59 14.69
N GLU A 276 -6.25 -0.55 15.18
CA GLU A 276 -5.59 -1.36 16.20
C GLU A 276 -4.54 -2.31 15.62
N TRP A 277 -4.64 -2.53 14.31
CA TRP A 277 -3.78 -3.32 13.45
C TRP A 277 -3.93 -2.81 12.00
N ARG A 278 -3.10 -3.30 11.07
CA ARG A 278 -3.17 -2.96 9.64
C ARG A 278 -4.19 -3.84 8.94
N LEU A 279 -5.44 -3.40 8.90
CA LEU A 279 -6.58 -4.19 8.46
C LEU A 279 -6.81 -4.03 6.95
N ALA A 280 -7.46 -5.06 6.38
CA ALA A 280 -8.08 -4.95 5.07
C ALA A 280 -9.56 -4.59 5.29
N ASP A 281 -10.16 -4.02 4.27
CA ASP A 281 -11.58 -3.70 4.25
C ASP A 281 -12.44 -4.96 4.21
N ALA A 282 -13.73 -4.81 4.51
CA ALA A 282 -14.65 -5.92 4.54
C ALA A 282 -14.78 -6.57 3.15
N GLY A 283 -14.69 -7.91 3.12
CA GLY A 283 -14.88 -8.69 1.90
C GLY A 283 -13.65 -9.52 1.52
N LYS A 284 -13.28 -9.51 0.25
CA LYS A 284 -12.13 -10.27 -0.28
C LYS A 284 -11.39 -9.43 -1.30
N ASP A 285 -10.07 -9.39 -1.18
CA ASP A 285 -9.18 -8.78 -2.15
C ASP A 285 -9.05 -9.60 -3.45
N MET A 286 -8.43 -8.98 -4.45
CA MET A 286 -8.19 -9.54 -5.79
C MET A 286 -7.03 -10.54 -5.88
N PHE A 287 -6.52 -11.08 -4.77
CA PHE A 287 -5.41 -12.03 -4.75
C PHE A 287 -5.58 -13.07 -3.63
N SER A 288 -4.95 -14.22 -3.81
CA SER A 288 -4.85 -15.23 -2.75
C SER A 288 -3.58 -16.07 -2.89
N GLY A 289 -3.17 -16.71 -1.78
CA GLY A 289 -2.03 -17.63 -1.81
C GLY A 289 -2.35 -18.88 -2.64
N ASN A 290 -1.44 -19.21 -3.55
CA ASN A 290 -1.56 -20.34 -4.47
C ASN A 290 -1.09 -21.65 -3.82
N ALA A 291 -0.46 -21.65 -2.66
CA ALA A 291 -0.10 -22.89 -1.96
C ALA A 291 -1.28 -23.52 -1.20
N ASP A 292 -1.48 -24.82 -1.36
CA ASP A 292 -2.33 -25.62 -0.48
C ASP A 292 -1.75 -25.64 0.95
N SER A 293 -2.60 -25.46 1.95
CA SER A 293 -2.14 -25.33 3.34
C SER A 293 -1.62 -26.63 3.96
N LYS A 294 -1.94 -27.79 3.36
CA LYS A 294 -1.56 -29.11 3.87
C LYS A 294 -0.42 -29.72 3.07
N THR A 295 -0.51 -29.68 1.74
CA THR A 295 0.46 -30.33 0.85
C THR A 295 1.53 -29.38 0.33
N HIS A 296 1.32 -28.07 0.47
CA HIS A 296 2.14 -27.01 -0.13
C HIS A 296 2.24 -27.07 -1.67
N GLN A 297 1.43 -27.92 -2.31
CA GLN A 297 1.30 -27.93 -3.77
C GLN A 297 0.59 -26.66 -4.25
N PRO A 298 0.88 -26.19 -5.47
CA PRO A 298 0.10 -25.14 -6.10
C PRO A 298 -1.37 -25.57 -6.21
N LYS A 299 -2.29 -24.61 -6.08
CA LYS A 299 -3.73 -24.80 -6.32
C LYS A 299 -4.06 -24.61 -7.81
N PHE A 300 -3.32 -23.71 -8.45
CA PHE A 300 -3.45 -23.37 -9.86
C PHE A 300 -2.09 -23.39 -10.55
N MET A 301 -2.11 -23.68 -11.85
CA MET A 301 -0.98 -23.55 -12.78
C MET A 301 -1.41 -22.76 -14.01
N TRP A 302 -0.46 -22.33 -14.84
CA TRP A 302 -0.81 -21.71 -16.11
C TRP A 302 -1.45 -22.71 -17.07
N ASP A 303 -2.44 -22.23 -17.81
CA ASP A 303 -3.04 -22.94 -18.93
C ASP A 303 -2.08 -22.90 -20.13
N GLU A 304 -1.35 -24.00 -20.32
CA GLU A 304 -0.40 -24.15 -21.43
C GLU A 304 -1.04 -23.87 -22.79
N LYS A 305 -2.34 -24.15 -22.97
CA LYS A 305 -3.03 -23.86 -24.24
C LYS A 305 -3.22 -22.37 -24.50
N LYS A 306 -3.23 -21.55 -23.46
CA LYS A 306 -3.44 -20.10 -23.55
C LYS A 306 -2.13 -19.33 -23.59
N VAL A 307 -1.14 -19.72 -22.79
CA VAL A 307 0.12 -18.97 -22.65
C VAL A 307 1.34 -19.70 -23.20
N GLY A 308 1.19 -20.96 -23.63
CA GLY A 308 2.25 -21.75 -24.25
C GLY A 308 3.21 -22.44 -23.26
N TYR A 309 2.97 -22.31 -21.96
CA TYR A 309 3.75 -22.95 -20.91
C TYR A 309 2.91 -23.20 -19.65
N LYS A 310 3.31 -24.17 -18.83
CA LYS A 310 2.69 -24.50 -17.53
C LYS A 310 3.48 -24.01 -16.32
N SER A 311 4.77 -23.73 -16.51
CA SER A 311 5.74 -23.25 -15.53
C SER A 311 6.78 -22.38 -16.22
N ILE A 312 7.54 -21.64 -15.42
CA ILE A 312 8.79 -21.00 -15.84
C ILE A 312 9.96 -21.53 -15.01
N THR A 313 11.19 -21.19 -15.39
CA THR A 313 12.43 -21.45 -14.64
C THR A 313 13.10 -20.15 -14.20
N ALA A 314 14.08 -20.26 -13.30
CA ALA A 314 14.73 -19.09 -12.68
C ALA A 314 15.41 -18.14 -13.69
N ASP A 315 15.88 -18.66 -14.83
CA ASP A 315 16.46 -17.87 -15.91
C ASP A 315 15.43 -17.05 -16.69
N GLN A 316 14.13 -17.34 -16.55
CA GLN A 316 13.05 -16.60 -17.19
C GLN A 316 12.53 -15.43 -16.35
N LEU A 317 12.89 -15.35 -15.06
CA LEU A 317 12.49 -14.26 -14.17
C LEU A 317 12.77 -12.89 -14.79
N ARG A 318 11.82 -11.96 -14.64
CA ARG A 318 11.90 -10.56 -15.10
C ARG A 318 11.99 -10.38 -16.62
N LYS A 319 11.75 -11.45 -17.40
CA LYS A 319 11.75 -11.41 -18.88
C LYS A 319 10.33 -11.36 -19.49
N GLY A 320 9.30 -11.25 -18.66
CA GLY A 320 7.90 -11.20 -19.10
C GLY A 320 6.95 -10.91 -17.93
N ASP A 321 5.67 -10.79 -18.27
CA ASP A 321 4.58 -10.60 -17.31
C ASP A 321 4.05 -11.96 -16.84
N HIS A 322 4.68 -12.53 -15.81
CA HIS A 322 4.36 -13.85 -15.28
C HIS A 322 3.21 -13.83 -14.26
N PHE A 323 2.08 -13.21 -14.61
CA PHE A 323 0.90 -13.21 -13.75
C PHE A 323 0.11 -14.51 -13.91
N LEU A 324 -0.35 -15.06 -12.78
CA LEU A 324 -1.36 -16.11 -12.74
C LEU A 324 -2.72 -15.48 -12.39
N ILE A 325 -3.62 -15.44 -13.36
CA ILE A 325 -4.93 -14.77 -13.29
C ILE A 325 -6.02 -15.83 -13.44
N ARG A 326 -6.81 -16.06 -12.38
CA ARG A 326 -7.74 -17.19 -12.24
C ARG A 326 -8.66 -17.35 -13.45
N GLU A 327 -9.29 -16.26 -13.85
CA GLU A 327 -10.30 -16.23 -14.92
C GLU A 327 -9.70 -16.14 -16.33
N GLN A 328 -8.42 -15.76 -16.48
CA GLN A 328 -7.83 -15.52 -17.79
C GLN A 328 -6.92 -16.65 -18.24
N ASN A 329 -5.94 -17.06 -17.42
CA ASN A 329 -4.83 -17.91 -17.85
C ASN A 329 -4.46 -19.03 -16.88
N ALA A 330 -5.29 -19.29 -15.85
CA ALA A 330 -5.05 -20.33 -14.88
C ALA A 330 -5.98 -21.55 -15.10
N VAL A 331 -5.48 -22.74 -14.74
CA VAL A 331 -6.24 -23.98 -14.59
C VAL A 331 -5.93 -24.62 -13.23
N PRO A 332 -6.79 -25.50 -12.69
CA PRO A 332 -6.45 -26.27 -11.49
C PRO A 332 -5.11 -26.98 -11.65
N PHE A 333 -4.30 -27.00 -10.60
CA PHE A 333 -3.01 -27.66 -10.62
C PHE A 333 -3.15 -29.17 -10.87
N ASP A 334 -2.43 -29.68 -11.87
CA ASP A 334 -2.33 -31.11 -12.16
C ASP A 334 -0.98 -31.66 -11.62
N PRO A 335 -0.97 -32.49 -10.57
CA PRO A 335 0.26 -33.07 -10.04
C PRO A 335 0.94 -34.03 -11.03
N ASN A 336 0.21 -34.53 -12.03
CA ASN A 336 0.72 -35.47 -13.03
C ASN A 336 1.16 -34.80 -14.33
N ALA A 337 1.24 -33.47 -14.36
CA ALA A 337 1.65 -32.73 -15.55
C ALA A 337 3.11 -32.96 -15.97
N GLY A 338 3.90 -33.80 -15.27
CA GLY A 338 5.30 -34.07 -15.61
C GLY A 338 6.23 -32.93 -15.19
N TRP A 339 6.17 -32.55 -13.92
CA TRP A 339 7.00 -31.51 -13.29
C TRP A 339 8.47 -31.93 -13.20
N LYS A 340 9.37 -30.97 -13.44
CA LYS A 340 10.82 -31.13 -13.40
C LYS A 340 11.40 -30.26 -12.30
N GLU A 341 12.50 -30.71 -11.70
CA GLU A 341 13.24 -29.89 -10.76
C GLU A 341 13.55 -28.52 -11.38
N GLY A 342 13.20 -27.47 -10.66
CA GLY A 342 13.38 -26.09 -11.10
C GLY A 342 12.15 -25.44 -11.71
N ASP A 343 11.08 -26.19 -12.02
CA ASP A 343 9.80 -25.62 -12.43
C ASP A 343 9.24 -24.69 -11.37
N MET A 344 8.73 -23.53 -11.79
CA MET A 344 8.19 -22.50 -10.91
C MET A 344 6.81 -22.05 -11.36
N ILE A 345 5.95 -21.82 -10.37
CA ILE A 345 4.59 -21.29 -10.51
C ILE A 345 4.42 -20.15 -9.49
N PRO A 346 3.72 -19.04 -9.80
CA PRO A 346 3.54 -17.95 -8.85
C PRO A 346 2.93 -18.43 -7.52
N ASP A 347 3.47 -17.93 -6.40
CA ASP A 347 2.94 -18.21 -5.06
C ASP A 347 1.62 -17.46 -4.79
N TYR A 348 1.25 -16.53 -5.67
CA TYR A 348 -0.02 -15.83 -5.64
C TYR A 348 -0.78 -15.98 -6.95
N VAL A 349 -2.08 -16.20 -6.82
CA VAL A 349 -3.04 -16.07 -7.92
C VAL A 349 -3.83 -14.78 -7.74
N THR A 350 -4.09 -14.08 -8.83
CA THR A 350 -4.94 -12.88 -8.88
C THR A 350 -6.28 -13.21 -9.52
N SER A 351 -7.33 -12.49 -9.13
CA SER A 351 -8.66 -12.63 -9.71
C SER A 351 -9.51 -11.42 -9.39
N ARG A 352 -10.01 -10.74 -10.43
CA ARG A 352 -10.99 -9.65 -10.25
C ARG A 352 -12.34 -10.21 -9.83
N GLU A 353 -12.74 -11.34 -10.40
CA GLU A 353 -14.02 -11.99 -10.12
C GLU A 353 -14.17 -12.43 -8.66
N ASP A 354 -13.05 -12.73 -7.99
CA ASP A 354 -13.03 -13.10 -6.57
C ASP A 354 -13.18 -11.90 -5.64
N ALA A 355 -12.84 -10.71 -6.12
CA ALA A 355 -12.84 -9.49 -5.32
C ALA A 355 -14.28 -9.06 -5.02
N LYS A 356 -14.57 -8.72 -3.76
CA LYS A 356 -15.93 -8.36 -3.30
C LYS A 356 -15.90 -7.52 -2.03
N GLY A 357 -17.02 -6.83 -1.77
CA GLY A 357 -17.15 -5.95 -0.60
C GLY A 357 -16.34 -4.66 -0.77
N SER A 358 -16.15 -3.92 0.32
CA SER A 358 -15.37 -2.68 0.32
C SER A 358 -13.90 -2.90 -0.01
N ALA A 359 -13.36 -4.09 0.28
CA ALA A 359 -12.01 -4.49 -0.17
C ALA A 359 -11.79 -4.42 -1.70
N ALA A 360 -12.87 -4.30 -2.49
CA ALA A 360 -12.83 -4.25 -3.95
C ALA A 360 -13.19 -2.87 -4.53
N ASP A 361 -13.31 -1.83 -3.71
CA ASP A 361 -13.79 -0.51 -4.14
C ASP A 361 -12.83 0.20 -5.11
N ASN A 362 -11.52 0.00 -4.94
CA ASN A 362 -10.50 0.70 -5.70
C ASN A 362 -10.10 -0.01 -7.00
N ASN A 363 -10.08 0.78 -8.08
CA ASN A 363 -9.53 0.36 -9.37
C ASN A 363 -8.19 1.04 -9.63
N ALA A 364 -7.39 0.50 -10.54
CA ALA A 364 -6.18 1.15 -10.99
C ALA A 364 -5.81 0.76 -12.42
N ILE A 365 -5.24 1.71 -13.15
CA ILE A 365 -4.48 1.42 -14.37
C ILE A 365 -3.02 1.76 -14.13
N ALA A 366 -2.12 0.98 -14.69
CA ALA A 366 -0.69 1.24 -14.55
C ALA A 366 0.07 0.81 -15.82
N ASN A 367 1.20 1.44 -16.04
CA ASN A 367 2.20 0.98 -16.99
C ASN A 367 3.60 1.22 -16.45
N TRP A 368 4.54 0.40 -16.90
CA TRP A 368 5.97 0.64 -16.70
C TRP A 368 6.61 0.86 -18.06
N LYS A 369 7.29 1.99 -18.23
CA LYS A 369 7.98 2.34 -19.47
C LYS A 369 9.24 3.12 -19.14
N ASP A 370 10.35 2.79 -19.82
CA ASP A 370 11.63 3.47 -19.67
C ASP A 370 12.07 3.60 -18.20
N GLY A 371 11.88 2.55 -17.40
CA GLY A 371 12.23 2.54 -15.98
C GLY A 371 11.33 3.39 -15.08
N MET A 372 10.15 3.80 -15.53
CA MET A 372 9.22 4.62 -14.76
C MET A 372 7.87 3.92 -14.65
N TRP A 373 7.38 3.77 -13.42
CA TRP A 373 5.98 3.45 -13.19
C TRP A 373 5.12 4.69 -13.39
N THR A 374 4.00 4.53 -14.09
CA THR A 374 2.87 5.46 -14.06
C THR A 374 1.65 4.71 -13.57
N VAL A 375 1.10 5.10 -12.43
CA VAL A 375 -0.06 4.45 -11.82
C VAL A 375 -1.16 5.49 -11.67
N VAL A 376 -2.39 5.16 -12.04
CA VAL A 376 -3.59 5.94 -11.74
C VAL A 376 -4.50 5.08 -10.89
N VAL A 377 -4.67 5.43 -9.62
CA VAL A 377 -5.67 4.84 -8.74
C VAL A 377 -6.99 5.59 -8.94
N VAL A 378 -8.07 4.85 -9.09
CA VAL A 378 -9.45 5.34 -9.19
C VAL A 378 -10.19 4.91 -7.94
N ARG A 379 -10.50 5.89 -7.09
CA ARG A 379 -11.18 5.70 -5.82
C ARG A 379 -12.57 6.33 -5.88
N PRO A 380 -13.66 5.59 -5.66
CA PRO A 380 -14.98 6.19 -5.57
C PRO A 380 -15.06 7.25 -4.44
N LEU A 381 -15.83 8.32 -4.65
CA LEU A 381 -16.07 9.36 -3.62
C LEU A 381 -17.23 8.99 -2.69
N GLY A 382 -18.24 8.29 -3.22
CA GLY A 382 -19.47 7.93 -2.52
C GLY A 382 -19.38 6.68 -1.64
N LEU A 383 -18.18 6.32 -1.18
CA LEU A 383 -18.00 5.18 -0.27
C LEU A 383 -18.67 5.49 1.07
N ALA A 384 -19.49 4.57 1.54
CA ALA A 384 -20.30 4.71 2.76
C ALA A 384 -19.98 3.66 3.82
N ASN A 385 -18.98 2.80 3.56
CA ASN A 385 -18.58 1.77 4.51
C ASN A 385 -17.82 2.40 5.69
N SER A 386 -17.87 1.74 6.85
CA SER A 386 -17.25 2.27 8.09
C SER A 386 -15.73 2.06 8.17
N ASP A 387 -15.16 1.42 7.17
CA ASP A 387 -13.72 1.21 6.94
C ASP A 387 -13.11 2.22 5.95
N ASP A 388 -13.93 3.07 5.32
CA ASP A 388 -13.51 4.11 4.37
C ASP A 388 -13.53 5.52 4.95
N LYS A 389 -12.66 6.41 4.43
CA LYS A 389 -12.80 7.85 4.62
C LYS A 389 -13.78 8.46 3.62
N ALA A 390 -14.72 9.25 4.11
CA ALA A 390 -15.62 10.00 3.25
C ALA A 390 -14.87 11.17 2.57
N LEU A 391 -14.64 11.06 1.26
CA LEU A 391 -14.03 12.12 0.46
C LEU A 391 -15.10 12.93 -0.27
N LYS A 392 -15.03 14.26 -0.20
CA LYS A 392 -16.00 15.15 -0.84
C LYS A 392 -15.34 16.37 -1.48
N ALA A 393 -15.97 16.89 -2.52
CA ALA A 393 -15.60 18.16 -3.12
C ALA A 393 -15.58 19.28 -2.05
N GLY A 394 -14.56 20.14 -2.13
CA GLY A 394 -14.25 21.17 -1.14
C GLY A 394 -13.53 20.67 0.11
N GLY A 395 -13.37 19.35 0.30
CA GLY A 395 -12.67 18.76 1.44
C GLY A 395 -11.15 18.89 1.35
N VAL A 396 -10.49 18.95 2.52
CA VAL A 396 -9.03 18.89 2.67
C VAL A 396 -8.69 17.77 3.63
N TYR A 397 -7.75 16.91 3.24
CA TYR A 397 -7.38 15.69 3.93
C TYR A 397 -5.88 15.65 4.18
N ASN A 398 -5.45 15.05 5.29
CA ASN A 398 -4.04 14.81 5.55
C ASN A 398 -3.64 13.49 4.87
N VAL A 399 -2.52 13.50 4.15
CA VAL A 399 -2.06 12.35 3.37
C VAL A 399 -0.58 12.07 3.57
N GLY A 400 -0.21 10.80 3.52
CA GLY A 400 1.18 10.34 3.45
C GLY A 400 1.35 9.37 2.29
N PHE A 401 2.56 9.33 1.73
CA PHE A 401 2.86 8.48 0.59
C PHE A 401 3.97 7.49 0.93
N ALA A 402 3.90 6.31 0.33
CA ALA A 402 4.96 5.32 0.42
C ALA A 402 5.20 4.61 -0.91
N VAL A 403 6.47 4.37 -1.22
CA VAL A 403 6.93 3.57 -2.36
C VAL A 403 7.77 2.40 -1.86
N HIS A 404 7.31 1.17 -2.13
CA HIS A 404 8.14 -0.02 -2.07
C HIS A 404 8.70 -0.28 -3.47
N ASP A 405 10.03 -0.34 -3.56
CA ASP A 405 10.79 -0.53 -4.79
C ASP A 405 12.11 -1.22 -4.39
N ASP A 406 12.82 -1.83 -5.34
CA ASP A 406 14.04 -2.62 -5.12
C ASP A 406 13.78 -3.97 -4.43
N ASN A 407 12.70 -4.66 -4.83
CA ASN A 407 12.26 -5.95 -4.30
C ASN A 407 12.20 -5.98 -2.75
N ILE A 408 11.76 -4.89 -2.15
CA ILE A 408 11.76 -4.71 -0.69
C ILE A 408 10.34 -4.71 -0.10
N THR A 409 10.23 -5.04 1.18
CA THR A 409 8.97 -5.03 1.91
C THR A 409 9.09 -4.37 3.27
N THR A 410 7.96 -4.38 4.00
CA THR A 410 7.86 -3.93 5.40
C THR A 410 8.55 -2.60 5.63
N ARG A 411 9.58 -2.51 6.47
CA ARG A 411 10.26 -1.25 6.82
C ARG A 411 11.11 -0.63 5.71
N GLY A 412 11.44 -1.40 4.68
CA GLY A 412 12.46 -0.99 3.70
C GLY A 412 12.00 -0.01 2.60
N HIS A 413 10.91 0.71 2.81
CA HIS A 413 10.29 1.59 1.82
C HIS A 413 10.69 3.04 1.97
N PHE A 414 10.34 3.83 0.96
CA PHE A 414 10.45 5.28 1.00
C PHE A 414 9.13 5.88 1.49
N VAL A 415 9.18 6.94 2.30
CA VAL A 415 8.01 7.63 2.85
C VAL A 415 8.11 9.14 2.64
N SER A 416 6.97 9.82 2.61
CA SER A 416 6.91 11.28 2.65
C SER A 416 6.64 11.77 4.08
N TYR A 417 7.03 13.02 4.37
CA TYR A 417 6.33 13.77 5.41
C TYR A 417 4.85 13.98 5.03
N VAL A 418 4.01 14.28 6.03
CA VAL A 418 2.58 14.52 5.80
C VAL A 418 2.38 15.71 4.85
N LYS A 419 1.40 15.59 3.96
CA LYS A 419 0.93 16.63 3.04
C LYS A 419 -0.58 16.77 3.17
N THR A 420 -1.12 17.80 2.55
CA THR A 420 -2.57 18.00 2.43
C THR A 420 -3.04 17.73 0.99
N LEU A 421 -4.17 17.04 0.86
CA LEU A 421 -4.87 16.80 -0.41
C LEU A 421 -6.21 17.53 -0.38
N GLY A 422 -6.41 18.48 -1.29
CA GLY A 422 -7.65 19.26 -1.42
C GLY A 422 -8.45 18.85 -2.64
N LEU A 423 -9.72 18.46 -2.48
CA LEU A 423 -10.61 18.14 -3.59
C LEU A 423 -11.27 19.42 -4.12
N GLY A 424 -10.62 20.13 -5.05
CA GLY A 424 -11.05 21.47 -5.47
C GLY A 424 -10.89 22.53 -4.38
N ALA A 425 -10.01 22.28 -3.42
CA ALA A 425 -9.70 23.16 -2.29
C ALA A 425 -8.19 23.43 -2.21
N LYS A 426 -7.81 24.55 -1.58
CA LYS A 426 -6.39 24.91 -1.40
C LYS A 426 -5.71 23.91 -0.45
N ALA A 427 -4.65 23.28 -0.93
CA ALA A 427 -3.83 22.31 -0.23
C ALA A 427 -2.45 22.18 -0.93
N ASP A 428 -1.55 21.36 -0.39
CA ASP A 428 -0.26 21.04 -1.00
C ASP A 428 -0.43 20.31 -2.34
N ILE A 429 -1.44 19.44 -2.42
CA ILE A 429 -1.86 18.73 -3.62
C ILE A 429 -3.30 19.12 -3.91
N GLN A 430 -3.54 19.76 -5.05
CA GLN A 430 -4.85 20.26 -5.42
C GLN A 430 -5.45 19.38 -6.50
N ALA A 431 -6.49 18.63 -6.14
CA ALA A 431 -7.23 17.84 -7.11
C ALA A 431 -8.08 18.76 -7.99
N VAL A 432 -7.93 18.64 -9.30
CA VAL A 432 -8.70 19.43 -10.28
C VAL A 432 -10.01 18.74 -10.57
N LYS A 433 -11.11 19.51 -10.54
CA LYS A 433 -12.43 18.98 -10.93
C LYS A 433 -12.46 18.76 -12.44
N LEU A 434 -12.80 17.55 -12.87
CA LEU A 434 -13.03 17.19 -14.26
C LEU A 434 -14.45 17.62 -14.71
N PRO A 435 -14.65 17.85 -16.02
CA PRO A 435 -15.94 18.25 -16.59
C PRO A 435 -17.11 17.32 -16.24
#